data_AF-A0A2D4PML4-F1
#
_entry.id   AF-A0A2D4PML4-F1
#
_cell.length_a   1.000
_cell.length_b   1.000
_cell.length_c   1.000
_cell.angle_alpha   90.00
_cell.angle_beta   90.00
_cell.angle_gamma   90.00
#
_symmetry.space_group_name_H-M   'P 1'
#
loop_
_entity.id
_entity.type
_entity.pdbx_description
1 polymer ?
#
loop_
_entity_poly.entity_id
_entity_poly.type
_entity_poly.pdbx_seq_one_letter_code
_entity_poly.pdbx_strand_id
1 'polypeptide(L)'
;ALLDIDFGTYPFVTSSNCTVGGVCTGLGIPPHYIGKVYGVVKSYTTRVGVGTFPTEQNNEIGETLQTRGREFGVTTGRKRRCGWLDLVLVKYAHMINGFSA
;
A
#
# COMPACT_ATOMS: atom_id res chain seq x y z
N ALA A 1 4.05 -0.22 -2.23
CA ALA A 1 3.85 0.09 -3.66
C ALA A 1 3.05 1.37 -3.89
N LEU A 2 1.77 1.47 -3.51
CA LEU A 2 0.89 2.56 -3.97
C LEU A 2 1.18 3.97 -3.42
N LEU A 3 2.09 4.08 -2.44
CA LEU A 3 2.61 5.36 -1.93
C LEU A 3 4.02 5.65 -2.43
N ASP A 4 4.59 4.82 -3.30
CA ASP A 4 5.90 5.06 -3.91
C ASP A 4 5.85 6.33 -4.77
N ILE A 5 6.94 7.09 -4.80
CA ILE A 5 6.99 8.38 -5.52
C ILE A 5 6.78 8.22 -7.03
N ASP A 6 7.30 7.14 -7.63
CA ASP A 6 7.26 6.92 -9.09
C ASP A 6 6.08 6.03 -9.49
N PHE A 7 5.79 5.02 -8.67
CA PHE A 7 4.83 3.97 -8.99
C PHE A 7 3.52 4.07 -8.19
N GLY A 8 3.42 5.05 -7.29
CA GLY A 8 2.21 5.27 -6.50
C GLY A 8 1.15 6.08 -7.22
N THR A 9 0.06 6.38 -6.51
CA THR A 9 -1.02 7.24 -7.01
C THR A 9 -0.61 8.72 -6.93
N TYR A 10 0.38 9.13 -7.72
CA TYR A 10 0.88 10.51 -7.74
C TYR A 10 -0.28 11.51 -7.99
N PRO A 11 -0.34 12.68 -7.30
CA PRO A 11 0.63 13.22 -6.35
C PRO A 11 0.43 12.75 -4.90
N PHE A 12 -0.51 11.83 -4.64
CA PHE A 12 -0.89 11.39 -3.30
C PHE A 12 -0.01 10.22 -2.83
N VAL A 13 1.29 10.49 -2.73
CA VAL A 13 2.36 9.52 -2.47
C VAL A 13 3.31 10.05 -1.39
N THR A 14 4.21 9.21 -0.89
CA THR A 14 5.37 9.70 -0.12
C THR A 14 6.48 10.13 -1.08
N SER A 15 7.46 10.87 -0.58
CA SER A 15 8.58 11.40 -1.37
C SER A 15 9.76 10.43 -1.50
N SER A 16 9.51 9.12 -1.44
CA SER A 16 10.56 8.10 -1.52
C SER A 16 10.08 6.83 -2.21
N ASN A 17 11.02 5.99 -2.62
CA ASN A 17 10.70 4.68 -3.19
C ASN A 17 10.42 3.67 -2.06
N CYS A 18 9.19 3.17 -2.03
CA CYS A 18 8.72 2.12 -1.12
C CYS A 18 8.60 0.77 -1.83
N THR A 19 9.28 0.63 -2.98
CA THR A 19 9.37 -0.58 -3.80
C THR A 19 10.74 -1.24 -3.62
N VAL A 20 10.91 -2.46 -4.17
CA VAL A 20 12.17 -3.22 -4.08
C VAL A 20 13.38 -2.44 -4.61
N GLY A 21 13.19 -1.57 -5.60
CA GLY A 21 14.25 -0.71 -6.13
C GLY A 21 14.84 0.25 -5.08
N GLY A 22 14.02 0.68 -4.11
CA GLY A 22 14.46 1.52 -2.99
C GLY A 22 15.45 0.81 -2.06
N VAL A 23 15.45 -0.53 -2.03
CA VAL A 23 16.46 -1.30 -1.28
C VAL A 23 17.82 -1.18 -1.94
N CYS A 24 17.88 -1.30 -3.27
CA CYS A 24 19.13 -1.21 -4.03
C CYS A 24 19.76 0.19 -3.90
N THR A 25 18.97 1.24 -4.12
CA THR A 25 19.46 2.62 -4.05
C THR A 25 19.71 3.09 -2.62
N GLY A 26 18.90 2.65 -1.66
CA GLY A 26 19.02 3.03 -0.25
C GLY A 26 20.16 2.34 0.50
N LEU A 27 20.52 1.10 0.12
CA LEU A 27 21.61 0.34 0.76
C LEU A 27 22.90 0.30 -0.07
N GLY A 28 22.87 0.79 -1.32
CA GLY A 28 24.03 0.74 -2.22
C GLY A 28 24.41 -0.67 -2.66
N ILE A 29 23.43 -1.59 -2.72
CA ILE A 29 23.67 -2.98 -3.12
C ILE A 29 23.22 -3.22 -4.57
N PRO A 30 23.92 -4.09 -5.32
CA PRO A 30 23.51 -4.38 -6.68
C PRO A 30 22.25 -5.26 -6.70
N PRO A 31 21.36 -5.15 -7.71
CA PRO A 31 20.06 -5.83 -7.71
C PRO A 31 20.11 -7.35 -7.60
N HIS A 32 21.19 -8.00 -8.05
CA HIS A 32 21.33 -9.47 -7.99
C HIS A 32 21.56 -10.01 -6.57
N TYR A 33 21.80 -9.14 -5.58
CA TYR A 33 21.84 -9.51 -4.16
C TYR A 33 20.45 -9.58 -3.52
N ILE A 34 19.41 -9.10 -4.21
CA ILE A 34 18.04 -9.22 -3.73
C ILE A 34 17.62 -10.70 -3.84
N GLY A 35 17.39 -11.31 -2.68
CA GLY A 35 16.87 -12.67 -2.58
C GLY A 35 15.35 -12.72 -2.75
N LYS A 36 14.66 -13.33 -1.77
CA LYS A 36 13.20 -13.44 -1.80
C LYS A 36 12.53 -12.12 -1.41
N VAL A 37 11.50 -11.72 -2.15
CA VAL A 37 10.69 -10.53 -1.89
C VAL A 37 9.29 -10.98 -1.45
N TYR A 38 8.87 -10.65 -0.24
CA TYR A 38 7.54 -11.03 0.27
C TYR A 38 6.59 -9.83 0.25
N GLY A 39 5.48 -9.97 -0.48
CA GLY A 39 4.43 -8.96 -0.52
C GLY A 39 3.48 -9.09 0.67
N VAL A 40 3.33 -8.03 1.47
CA VAL A 40 2.36 -8.02 2.58
C VAL A 40 1.08 -7.33 2.13
N VAL A 41 -0.01 -8.09 2.10
CA VAL A 41 -1.33 -7.63 1.66
C VAL A 41 -2.35 -7.91 2.75
N LYS A 42 -3.19 -6.92 3.06
CA LYS A 42 -4.32 -7.07 3.98
C LYS A 42 -5.52 -7.66 3.22
N SER A 43 -6.43 -8.35 3.91
CA SER A 43 -7.65 -8.92 3.32
C SER A 43 -8.65 -7.89 2.79
N TYR A 44 -8.44 -6.60 3.08
CA TYR A 44 -9.19 -5.46 2.55
C TYR A 44 -8.24 -4.26 2.41
N THR A 45 -8.63 -3.25 1.65
CA THR A 45 -7.76 -2.10 1.35
C THR A 45 -8.01 -0.96 2.32
N THR A 46 -6.96 -0.25 2.71
CA THR A 46 -7.05 0.93 3.58
C THR A 46 -6.16 2.05 3.09
N ARG A 47 -6.62 3.30 3.22
CA ARG A 47 -5.84 4.49 2.86
C ARG A 47 -5.91 5.55 3.94
N VAL A 48 -4.78 6.19 4.20
CA VAL A 48 -4.70 7.41 5.02
C VAL A 48 -4.45 8.60 4.10
N GLY A 49 -5.16 9.69 4.33
CA GLY A 49 -5.04 10.91 3.54
C GLY A 49 -5.94 10.93 2.30
N VAL A 50 -5.69 11.94 1.48
CA VAL A 50 -6.42 12.22 0.23
C VAL A 50 -5.89 11.36 -0.92
N GLY A 51 -6.61 11.37 -2.04
CA GLY A 51 -6.25 10.65 -3.25
C GLY A 51 -7.24 9.56 -3.65
N THR A 52 -7.03 9.01 -4.84
CA THR A 52 -7.93 8.02 -5.42
C THR A 52 -7.96 6.73 -4.59
N PHE A 53 -9.15 6.17 -4.46
CA PHE A 53 -9.37 4.90 -3.79
C PHE A 53 -10.57 4.19 -4.45
N PRO A 54 -10.34 3.43 -5.55
CA PRO A 54 -11.41 2.90 -6.39
C PRO A 54 -12.42 2.01 -5.65
N THR A 55 -11.96 1.23 -4.68
CA THR A 55 -12.79 0.28 -3.93
C THR A 55 -13.29 0.82 -2.59
N GLU A 56 -13.12 2.13 -2.33
CA GLU A 56 -13.57 2.77 -1.09
C GLU A 56 -15.05 2.53 -0.83
N GLN A 57 -15.40 2.20 0.42
CA GLN A 57 -16.76 1.97 0.85
C GLN A 57 -17.19 3.11 1.80
N ASN A 58 -18.02 4.02 1.28
CA ASN A 58 -18.64 5.10 2.06
C ASN A 58 -20.03 4.67 2.57
N ASN A 59 -20.10 3.48 3.15
CA ASN A 59 -21.33 2.83 3.62
C ASN A 59 -21.03 1.99 4.89
N GLU A 60 -22.05 1.31 5.41
CA GLU A 60 -21.96 0.48 6.63
C GLU A 60 -20.86 -0.61 6.58
N ILE A 61 -20.55 -1.11 5.38
CA ILE A 61 -19.48 -2.11 5.18
C ILE A 61 -18.12 -1.48 5.46
N GLY A 62 -17.88 -0.27 4.94
CA GLY A 62 -16.65 0.49 5.20
C GLY A 62 -16.46 0.79 6.69
N GLU A 63 -17.53 1.16 7.38
CA GLU A 63 -17.52 1.38 8.84
C GLU A 63 -17.25 0.10 9.63
N THR A 64 -17.82 -1.02 9.18
CA THR A 64 -17.59 -2.34 9.78
C THR A 64 -16.13 -2.76 9.64
N LEU A 65 -15.54 -2.61 8.45
CA LEU A 65 -14.12 -2.88 8.19
C LEU A 65 -13.23 -1.99 9.06
N GLN A 66 -13.54 -0.70 9.13
CA GLN A 66 -12.77 0.26 9.93
C GLN A 66 -12.78 -0.10 11.43
N THR A 67 -13.96 -0.41 11.98
CA THR A 67 -14.13 -0.67 13.41
C THR A 67 -13.52 -2.01 13.82
N ARG A 68 -13.83 -3.10 13.10
CA ARG A 68 -13.28 -4.43 13.40
C ARG A 68 -11.77 -4.51 13.16
N GLY A 69 -11.30 -3.84 12.10
CA GLY A 69 -9.89 -3.75 11.75
C GLY A 69 -9.07 -2.81 12.62
N ARG A 70 -9.71 -2.06 13.53
CA ARG A 70 -9.09 -0.98 14.33
C ARG A 70 -8.31 0.00 13.44
N GLU A 71 -8.92 0.41 12.33
CA GLU A 71 -8.29 1.27 11.32
C GLU A 71 -8.35 2.75 11.72
N PHE A 72 -7.63 3.05 12.80
CA PHE A 72 -7.47 4.38 13.36
C PHE A 72 -5.98 4.69 13.47
N GLY A 73 -5.62 5.96 13.26
CA GLY A 73 -4.25 6.41 13.53
C GLY A 73 -3.90 6.21 14.99
N VAL A 74 -2.79 5.52 15.28
CA VAL A 74 -2.40 5.19 16.66
C VAL A 74 -2.15 6.46 17.49
N THR A 75 -1.52 7.48 16.91
CA THR A 75 -1.23 8.74 17.60
C THR A 75 -2.38 9.75 17.48
N THR A 76 -2.93 9.93 16.29
CA THR A 76 -3.91 11.00 16.01
C THR A 76 -5.36 10.59 16.22
N GLY A 77 -5.65 9.29 16.37
CA GLY A 77 -7.00 8.75 16.37
C GLY A 77 -7.74 8.88 15.03
N ARG A 78 -7.11 9.43 13.98
CA ARG A 78 -7.77 9.73 12.71
C ARG A 78 -8.24 8.45 12.03
N LYS A 79 -9.54 8.41 11.68
CA LYS A 79 -10.18 7.36 10.88
C LYS A 79 -9.46 7.17 9.55
N ARG A 80 -9.14 5.92 9.19
CA ARG A 80 -8.61 5.57 7.86
C ARG A 80 -9.76 5.22 6.91
N ARG A 81 -9.61 5.58 5.64
CA ARG A 81 -10.55 5.18 4.58
C ARG A 81 -10.42 3.68 4.36
N CYS A 82 -11.53 2.97 4.22
CA CYS A 82 -11.57 1.50 4.08
C CYS A 82 -12.36 1.10 2.83
N GLY A 83 -11.96 0.00 2.21
CA GLY A 83 -12.56 -0.48 0.97
C GLY A 83 -12.27 -1.95 0.71
N TRP A 84 -12.90 -2.51 -0.33
CA TRP A 84 -12.66 -3.91 -0.70
C TRP A 84 -11.22 -4.18 -1.11
N LEU A 85 -10.81 -5.44 -1.04
CA LEU A 85 -9.55 -5.90 -1.63
C LEU A 85 -9.54 -5.58 -3.13
N ASP A 86 -8.50 -4.91 -3.58
CA ASP A 86 -8.32 -4.56 -4.98
C ASP A 86 -7.19 -5.41 -5.58
N LEU A 87 -7.57 -6.44 -6.33
CA LEU A 87 -6.61 -7.36 -6.95
C LEU A 87 -5.87 -6.73 -8.15
N VAL A 88 -6.41 -5.68 -8.76
CA VAL A 88 -5.69 -4.94 -9.81
C VAL A 88 -4.48 -4.24 -9.19
N LEU A 89 -4.69 -3.61 -8.02
CA LEU A 89 -3.61 -2.98 -7.26
C LEU A 89 -2.60 -4.01 -6.73
N VAL A 90 -3.04 -5.18 -6.28
CA VAL A 90 -2.12 -6.27 -5.84
C VAL A 90 -1.29 -6.78 -7.01
N LYS A 91 -1.91 -7.04 -8.17
CA LYS A 91 -1.20 -7.47 -9.39
C LYS A 91 -0.18 -6.42 -9.84
N TYR A 92 -0.55 -5.14 -9.82
CA TYR A 92 0.37 -4.05 -10.12
C TYR A 92 1.53 -3.98 -9.13
N ALA A 93 1.26 -4.12 -7.83
CA ALA A 93 2.31 -4.15 -6.81
C ALA A 93 3.29 -5.31 -7.02
N HIS A 94 2.79 -6.50 -7.39
CA HIS A 94 3.63 -7.64 -7.74
C HIS A 94 4.47 -7.36 -9.00
N MET A 95 3.88 -6.79 -10.04
CA MET A 95 4.59 -6.45 -11.28
C MET A 95 5.79 -5.53 -11.04
N ILE A 96 5.65 -4.55 -10.14
CA ILE A 96 6.73 -3.60 -9.83
C ILE A 96 7.78 -4.20 -8.88
N ASN A 97 7.39 -5.08 -7.95
CA ASN A 97 8.28 -5.56 -6.88
C ASN A 97 8.82 -6.98 -7.08
N GLY A 98 8.26 -7.77 -7.98
CA GLY A 98 8.65 -9.16 -8.21
C GLY A 98 8.50 -10.05 -6.96
N PHE A 99 7.32 -10.07 -6.33
CA PHE A 99 7.11 -10.89 -5.14
C PHE A 99 7.40 -12.38 -5.43
N SER A 100 8.16 -13.03 -4.56
CA SER A 100 8.52 -14.45 -4.68
C SER A 100 7.42 -15.39 -4.21
N ALA A 101 6.48 -14.90 -3.40
CA ALA A 101 5.29 -15.57 -2.89
C ALA A 101 4.19 -14.55 -2.62
#